data_AF-A0A1V5IMQ8-F1
#
_entry.id   AF-A0A1V5IMQ8-F1
#
_cell.length_a   1.000
_cell.length_b   1.000
_cell.length_c   1.000
_cell.angle_alpha   90.00
_cell.angle_beta   90.00
_cell.angle_gamma   90.00
#
_symmetry.space_group_name_H-M   'P 1'
#
loop_
_entity.id
_entity.type
_entity.pdbx_description
1 polymer ?
#
loop_
_entity_poly.entity_id
_entity_poly.type
_entity_poly.pdbx_seq_one_letter_code
_entity_poly.pdbx_strand_id
1 'polypeptide(L)'
;MTISADIIADSISPLGIRITTMALAYPRFIHAEFMTHRTFSRGASSSRAIPVKRMLSEVWNHPATPIHWGANQAGMQARAELSGIRKSVAASLWKWVGRAVCVPVWLMSKLGLHKQVANRLLEPWQHIHVVVTSTDWDNFYNLRCHPDAQPEIQELAHAMRCAQISSTPRSLQVGEWHLPYVSATELAETPVEATIKISVARCCRVSYMNHGGKLSTKGEDIILYNRLVDANPPHMSPLEHQAQCAPDEWRYANFSGWISHRFHIESELFKLS
;
A
#
# COMPACT_ATOMS: atom_id res chain seq x y z
N MET A 1 -6.04 -15.05 -4.23
CA MET A 1 -4.75 -15.04 -3.53
C MET A 1 -4.87 -14.03 -2.38
N THR A 2 -4.41 -14.34 -1.17
CA THR A 2 -4.53 -13.45 0.01
C THR A 2 -3.48 -12.35 0.03
N ILE A 3 -2.38 -12.54 -0.70
CA ILE A 3 -1.23 -11.65 -0.79
C ILE A 3 -0.90 -11.41 -2.27
N SER A 4 -0.66 -10.17 -2.66
CA SER A 4 -0.20 -9.81 -4.01
C SER A 4 0.68 -8.55 -3.99
N ALA A 5 1.54 -8.45 -5.00
CA ALA A 5 2.36 -7.28 -5.26
C ALA A 5 2.46 -7.05 -6.78
N ASP A 6 1.94 -5.92 -7.24
CA ASP A 6 1.88 -5.53 -8.65
C ASP A 6 2.72 -4.27 -8.88
N ILE A 7 3.56 -4.27 -9.92
CA ILE A 7 4.34 -3.10 -10.29
C ILE A 7 3.43 -2.08 -10.97
N ILE A 8 3.37 -0.88 -10.39
CA ILE A 8 2.56 0.23 -10.91
C ILE A 8 3.40 1.18 -11.74
N ALA A 9 4.62 1.45 -11.29
CA ALA A 9 5.61 2.18 -12.04
C ALA A 9 7.00 1.71 -11.60
N ASP A 10 7.93 1.72 -12.54
CA ASP A 10 9.31 1.33 -12.28
C ASP A 10 10.22 2.12 -13.19
N SER A 11 11.23 2.76 -12.61
CA SER A 11 12.09 3.69 -13.34
C SER A 11 13.52 3.65 -12.81
N ILE A 12 14.47 4.00 -13.68
CA ILE A 12 15.89 4.04 -13.34
C ILE A 12 16.52 5.33 -13.86
N SER A 13 17.31 5.98 -13.01
CA SER A 13 18.01 7.23 -13.34
C SER A 13 19.28 6.98 -14.16
N PRO A 14 19.92 8.01 -14.75
CA PRO A 14 21.20 7.86 -15.45
C PRO A 14 22.34 7.42 -14.52
N LEU A 15 22.19 7.66 -13.20
CA LEU A 15 23.11 7.21 -12.15
C LEU A 15 22.85 5.75 -11.73
N GLY A 16 21.89 5.06 -12.36
CA GLY A 16 21.57 3.67 -12.05
C GLY A 16 20.70 3.48 -10.81
N ILE A 17 20.15 4.55 -10.21
CA ILE A 17 19.31 4.45 -9.02
C ILE A 17 17.87 4.15 -9.44
N ARG A 18 17.38 2.96 -9.08
CA ARG A 18 16.03 2.49 -9.39
C ARG A 18 15.02 2.95 -8.35
N ILE A 19 13.89 3.47 -8.81
CA ILE A 19 12.70 3.75 -8.00
C ILE A 19 11.55 2.88 -8.49
N THR A 20 10.85 2.25 -7.55
CA THR A 20 9.72 1.38 -7.88
C THR A 20 8.51 1.76 -7.04
N THR A 21 7.33 1.76 -7.65
CA THR A 21 6.03 1.84 -6.98
C THR A 21 5.26 0.55 -7.17
N MET A 22 4.78 -0.02 -6.07
CA MET A 22 4.00 -1.25 -6.06
C MET A 22 2.62 -1.03 -5.46
N ALA A 23 1.62 -1.72 -6.00
CA ALA A 23 0.33 -1.94 -5.36
C ALA A 23 0.36 -3.30 -4.66
N LEU A 24 0.07 -3.30 -3.36
CA LEU A 24 0.11 -4.45 -2.49
C LEU A 24 -1.30 -4.75 -1.98
N ALA A 25 -1.64 -6.02 -1.88
CA ALA A 25 -2.78 -6.49 -1.10
C ALA A 25 -2.29 -7.58 -0.14
N TYR A 26 -2.65 -7.50 1.15
CA TYR A 26 -2.23 -8.51 2.13
C TYR A 26 -3.11 -8.48 3.40
N PRO A 27 -3.05 -9.51 4.27
CA PRO A 27 -3.77 -9.50 5.55
C PRO A 27 -3.40 -8.32 6.45
N ARG A 28 -4.40 -7.62 6.98
CA ARG A 28 -4.17 -6.40 7.79
C ARG A 28 -3.34 -6.67 9.06
N PHE A 29 -3.39 -7.88 9.61
CA PHE A 29 -2.68 -8.23 10.84
C PHE A 29 -1.14 -8.15 10.72
N ILE A 30 -0.56 -8.23 9.52
CA ILE A 30 0.89 -8.01 9.32
C ILE A 30 1.25 -6.56 9.01
N HIS A 31 0.27 -5.66 8.90
CA HIS A 31 0.52 -4.28 8.47
C HIS A 31 1.47 -3.54 9.43
N ALA A 32 1.37 -3.79 10.73
CA ALA A 32 2.26 -3.18 11.72
C ALA A 32 3.74 -3.53 11.46
N GLU A 33 4.04 -4.76 11.06
CA GLU A 33 5.40 -5.19 10.73
C GLU A 33 5.91 -4.52 9.45
N PHE A 34 5.05 -4.38 8.44
CA PHE A 34 5.38 -3.66 7.20
C PHE A 34 5.70 -2.18 7.47
N MET A 35 5.01 -1.55 8.43
CA MET A 35 5.21 -0.15 8.80
C MET A 35 6.56 0.14 9.49
N THR A 36 7.26 -0.89 9.98
CA THR A 36 8.57 -0.72 10.64
C THR A 36 9.69 -0.23 9.70
N HIS A 37 9.54 -0.42 8.39
CA HIS A 37 10.51 -0.02 7.39
C HIS A 37 10.32 1.46 7.01
N ARG A 38 11.14 2.36 7.57
CA ARG A 38 10.88 3.81 7.51
C ARG A 38 11.16 4.48 6.16
N THR A 39 12.04 3.89 5.34
CA THR A 39 12.43 4.40 4.01
C THR A 39 11.37 4.18 2.91
N PHE A 40 10.18 3.74 3.29
CA PHE A 40 9.04 3.54 2.40
C PHE A 40 8.07 4.72 2.48
N SER A 41 7.79 5.33 1.34
CA SER A 41 6.63 6.21 1.15
C SER A 41 5.40 5.36 0.90
N ARG A 42 4.31 5.57 1.66
CA ARG A 42 3.17 4.63 1.71
C ARG A 42 1.82 5.33 1.76
N GLY A 43 0.87 4.80 0.99
CA GLY A 43 -0.54 5.09 1.11
C GLY A 43 -1.31 3.80 1.39
N ALA A 44 -2.13 3.74 2.44
CA ALA A 44 -2.84 2.53 2.84
C ALA A 44 -4.36 2.74 2.92
N SER A 45 -5.13 1.70 2.60
CA SER A 45 -6.58 1.73 2.72
C SER A 45 -7.04 1.81 4.18
N SER A 46 -7.86 2.81 4.47
CA SER A 46 -8.34 3.13 5.81
C SER A 46 -9.66 2.41 6.10
N SER A 47 -9.66 1.57 7.15
CA SER A 47 -10.89 0.95 7.66
C SER A 47 -11.93 2.00 8.10
N ARG A 48 -11.49 3.22 8.45
CA ARG A 48 -12.38 4.35 8.79
C ARG A 48 -13.06 4.97 7.57
N ALA A 49 -12.49 4.82 6.37
CA ALA A 49 -13.07 5.37 5.15
C ALA A 49 -14.13 4.42 4.55
N ILE A 50 -13.93 3.11 4.69
CA ILE A 50 -14.75 2.07 4.05
C ILE A 50 -16.08 1.86 4.80
N PRO A 51 -17.24 1.84 4.12
CA PRO A 51 -18.54 1.56 4.76
C PRO A 51 -18.60 0.20 5.47
N VAL A 52 -19.24 0.14 6.65
CA VAL A 52 -19.35 -1.09 7.46
C VAL A 52 -19.95 -2.25 6.68
N LYS A 53 -21.04 -2.01 5.94
CA LYS A 53 -21.71 -3.02 5.10
C LYS A 53 -20.73 -3.73 4.16
N ARG A 54 -19.79 -2.98 3.60
CA ARG A 54 -18.79 -3.54 2.69
C ARG A 54 -17.76 -4.36 3.45
N MET A 55 -17.25 -3.84 4.56
CA MET A 55 -16.28 -4.57 5.38
C MET A 55 -16.84 -5.90 5.90
N LEU A 56 -18.12 -5.91 6.28
CA LEU A 56 -18.84 -7.13 6.65
C LEU A 56 -18.88 -8.14 5.50
N SER A 57 -19.17 -7.68 4.28
CA SER A 57 -19.22 -8.54 3.10
C SER A 57 -17.85 -9.15 2.78
N GLU A 58 -16.78 -8.36 2.83
CA GLU A 58 -15.40 -8.82 2.62
C GLU A 58 -15.03 -9.89 3.66
N VAL A 59 -15.24 -9.64 4.96
CA VAL A 59 -14.91 -10.61 6.01
C VAL A 59 -15.77 -11.87 5.94
N TRP A 60 -17.05 -11.75 5.56
CA TRP A 60 -17.94 -12.89 5.47
C TRP A 60 -17.57 -13.86 4.33
N ASN A 61 -17.26 -13.29 3.16
CA ASN A 61 -17.02 -14.03 1.92
C ASN A 61 -15.55 -14.39 1.71
N HIS A 62 -14.64 -13.46 2.05
CA HIS A 62 -13.20 -13.52 1.76
C HIS A 62 -12.34 -13.09 2.97
N PRO A 63 -12.49 -13.74 4.15
CA PRO A 63 -11.71 -13.37 5.32
C PRO A 63 -10.22 -13.61 5.08
N ALA A 64 -9.39 -12.69 5.56
CA ALA A 64 -7.95 -12.93 5.65
C ALA A 64 -7.68 -14.10 6.60
N THR A 65 -6.73 -14.95 6.24
CA THR A 65 -6.36 -16.15 6.99
C THR A 65 -4.85 -16.29 7.09
N PRO A 66 -4.31 -16.83 8.20
CA PRO A 66 -2.93 -17.27 8.27
C PRO A 66 -2.61 -18.28 7.15
N ILE A 67 -1.41 -18.17 6.59
CA ILE A 67 -0.90 -19.13 5.60
C ILE A 67 -0.16 -20.29 6.27
N HIS A 68 0.29 -20.07 7.52
CA HIS A 68 1.02 -21.05 8.33
C HIS A 68 0.36 -21.22 9.70
N TRP A 69 0.06 -22.46 10.07
CA TRP A 69 -0.61 -22.81 11.33
C TRP A 69 0.39 -23.41 12.31
N GLY A 70 1.32 -22.57 12.76
CA GLY A 70 2.42 -22.94 13.64
C GLY A 70 1.95 -23.64 14.93
N ALA A 71 2.59 -24.76 15.25
CA ALA A 71 2.44 -25.42 16.54
C ALA A 71 3.12 -24.58 17.63
N ASN A 72 2.57 -24.63 18.84
CA ASN A 72 3.14 -23.91 19.99
C ASN A 72 4.55 -24.40 20.31
N GLN A 73 5.50 -23.48 20.43
CA GLN A 73 6.88 -23.73 20.84
C GLN A 73 7.47 -22.49 21.52
N ALA A 74 8.56 -22.65 22.27
CA ALA A 74 9.24 -21.51 22.90
C ALA A 74 9.87 -20.58 21.86
N GLY A 75 9.84 -19.27 22.12
CA GLY A 75 10.35 -18.23 21.23
C GLY A 75 9.27 -17.59 20.35
N MET A 76 9.69 -16.72 19.44
CA MET A 76 8.78 -15.96 18.55
C MET A 76 8.36 -16.71 17.28
N GLN A 77 9.12 -17.75 16.90
CA GLN A 77 8.95 -18.46 15.63
C GLN A 77 8.29 -19.80 15.85
N ALA A 78 7.53 -20.29 14.88
CA ALA A 78 6.90 -21.60 14.89
C ALA A 78 7.38 -22.45 13.69
N ARG A 79 8.36 -23.33 13.92
CA ARG A 79 9.03 -24.11 12.86
C ARG A 79 8.21 -25.29 12.36
N ALA A 80 7.38 -25.87 13.23
CA ALA A 80 6.48 -26.97 12.88
C ALA A 80 5.04 -26.45 12.77
N GLU A 81 4.25 -27.00 11.85
CA GLU A 81 2.81 -26.75 11.79
C GLU A 81 2.02 -27.78 12.60
N LEU A 82 0.81 -27.39 13.00
CA LEU A 82 -0.22 -28.35 13.37
C LEU A 82 -0.47 -29.32 12.21
N SER A 83 -0.82 -30.57 12.51
CA SER A 83 -1.13 -31.59 11.52
C SER A 83 -2.54 -32.17 11.71
N GLY A 84 -3.05 -32.80 10.64
CA GLY A 84 -4.33 -33.50 10.63
C GLY A 84 -5.51 -32.67 11.14
N ILE A 85 -6.30 -33.27 12.03
CA ILE A 85 -7.52 -32.66 12.56
C ILE A 85 -7.27 -31.34 13.30
N ARG A 86 -6.13 -31.18 13.97
CA ARG A 86 -5.83 -29.97 14.76
C ARG A 86 -5.69 -28.74 13.85
N LYS A 87 -4.94 -28.85 12.76
CA LYS A 87 -4.80 -27.78 11.75
C LYS A 87 -6.14 -27.47 11.10
N SER A 88 -6.89 -28.50 10.72
CA SER A 88 -8.21 -28.31 10.11
C SER A 88 -9.19 -27.60 11.04
N VAL A 89 -9.23 -27.98 12.32
CA VAL A 89 -10.11 -27.34 13.31
C VAL A 89 -9.68 -25.90 13.57
N ALA A 90 -8.38 -25.62 13.73
CA ALA A 90 -7.88 -24.26 13.93
C ALA A 90 -8.25 -23.32 12.75
N ALA A 91 -8.01 -23.78 11.52
CA ALA A 91 -8.36 -23.02 10.31
C ALA A 91 -9.87 -22.79 10.16
N SER A 92 -10.69 -23.80 10.49
CA SER A 92 -12.15 -23.68 10.47
C SER A 92 -12.66 -22.72 11.54
N LEU A 93 -12.13 -22.80 12.77
CA LEU A 93 -12.49 -21.90 13.87
C LEU A 93 -12.17 -20.46 13.52
N TRP A 94 -10.98 -20.19 12.95
CA TRP A 94 -10.61 -18.84 12.52
C TRP A 94 -11.64 -18.23 11.56
N LYS A 95 -12.03 -18.98 10.53
CA LYS A 95 -13.04 -18.53 9.55
C LYS A 95 -14.41 -18.35 10.20
N TRP A 96 -14.79 -19.28 11.07
CA TRP A 96 -16.08 -19.23 11.75
C TRP A 96 -16.19 -18.03 12.71
N VAL A 97 -15.15 -17.75 13.49
CA VAL A 97 -15.10 -16.58 14.39
C VAL A 97 -15.19 -15.28 13.58
N GLY A 98 -14.48 -15.19 12.45
CA GLY A 98 -14.59 -14.02 11.56
C GLY A 98 -16.02 -13.79 11.07
N ARG A 99 -16.74 -14.86 10.71
CA ARG A 99 -18.17 -14.76 10.33
C ARG A 99 -19.05 -14.42 11.53
N ALA A 100 -18.80 -15.02 12.69
CA ALA A 100 -19.58 -14.77 13.90
C ALA A 100 -19.48 -13.30 14.34
N VAL A 101 -18.29 -12.68 14.24
CA VAL A 101 -18.08 -11.27 14.62
C VAL A 101 -18.79 -10.28 13.68
N CYS A 102 -19.13 -10.69 12.45
CA CYS A 102 -19.92 -9.86 11.55
C CYS A 102 -21.31 -9.52 12.13
N VAL A 103 -21.92 -10.42 12.91
CA VAL A 103 -23.24 -10.21 13.51
C VAL A 103 -23.26 -9.04 14.51
N PRO A 104 -22.43 -9.01 15.57
CA PRO A 104 -22.40 -7.88 16.50
C PRO A 104 -21.96 -6.58 15.80
N VAL A 105 -21.04 -6.62 14.83
CA VAL A 105 -20.63 -5.43 14.08
C VAL A 105 -21.79 -4.87 13.24
N TRP A 106 -22.57 -5.74 12.61
CA TRP A 106 -23.79 -5.34 11.92
C TRP A 106 -24.80 -4.71 12.87
N LEU A 107 -25.05 -5.32 14.04
CA LEU A 107 -25.92 -4.76 15.07
C LEU A 107 -25.44 -3.38 15.55
N MET A 108 -24.15 -3.23 15.84
CA MET A 108 -23.54 -1.94 16.22
C MET A 108 -23.76 -0.89 15.13
N SER A 109 -23.60 -1.25 13.85
CA SER A 109 -23.89 -0.34 12.75
C SER A 109 -25.37 0.05 12.67
N LYS A 110 -26.30 -0.85 13.03
CA LYS A 110 -27.74 -0.54 13.11
C LYS A 110 -28.10 0.36 14.28
N LEU A 111 -27.34 0.29 15.38
CA LEU A 111 -27.42 1.22 16.50
C LEU A 111 -26.82 2.61 16.18
N GLY A 112 -26.27 2.81 14.99
CA GLY A 112 -25.65 4.06 14.57
C GLY A 112 -24.18 4.21 14.94
N LEU A 113 -23.50 3.15 15.40
CA LEU A 113 -22.06 3.21 15.68
C LEU A 113 -21.28 3.53 14.40
N HIS A 114 -20.46 4.57 14.47
CA HIS A 114 -19.68 5.02 13.32
C HIS A 114 -18.64 3.97 12.90
N LYS A 115 -18.42 3.87 11.57
CA LYS A 115 -17.48 2.93 10.92
C LYS A 115 -16.06 2.95 11.49
N GLN A 116 -15.62 4.10 12.02
CA GLN A 116 -14.30 4.24 12.66
C GLN A 116 -14.08 3.28 13.82
N VAL A 117 -15.15 2.94 14.56
CA VAL A 117 -15.10 2.03 15.71
C VAL A 117 -15.61 0.65 15.31
N ALA A 118 -16.76 0.58 14.65
CA ALA A 118 -17.39 -0.69 14.29
C ALA A 118 -16.46 -1.60 13.46
N ASN A 119 -15.73 -1.04 12.48
CA ASN A 119 -14.83 -1.83 11.62
C ASN A 119 -13.59 -2.36 12.34
N ARG A 120 -13.25 -1.89 13.56
CA ARG A 120 -12.07 -2.35 14.29
C ARG A 120 -12.17 -3.82 14.71
N LEU A 121 -13.38 -4.27 15.07
CA LEU A 121 -13.63 -5.67 15.43
C LEU A 121 -13.41 -6.63 14.26
N LEU A 122 -13.42 -6.13 13.03
CA LEU A 122 -13.23 -6.92 11.82
C LEU A 122 -11.75 -6.98 11.38
N GLU A 123 -10.87 -6.15 11.94
CA GLU A 123 -9.48 -5.99 11.46
C GLU A 123 -8.65 -7.29 11.37
N PRO A 124 -8.80 -8.27 12.29
CA PRO A 124 -8.07 -9.54 12.16
C PRO A 124 -8.40 -10.34 10.89
N TRP A 125 -9.55 -10.11 10.27
CA TRP A 125 -9.99 -10.83 9.05
C TRP A 125 -10.01 -9.94 7.81
N GLN A 126 -9.48 -8.71 7.88
CA GLN A 126 -9.44 -7.80 6.75
C GLN A 126 -8.16 -8.00 5.92
N HIS A 127 -8.28 -7.80 4.62
CA HIS A 127 -7.15 -7.44 3.78
C HIS A 127 -6.97 -5.92 3.77
N ILE A 128 -5.75 -5.46 3.57
CA ILE A 128 -5.41 -4.05 3.36
C ILE A 128 -4.80 -3.88 1.97
N HIS A 129 -5.08 -2.75 1.34
CA HIS A 129 -4.46 -2.36 0.08
C HIS A 129 -3.48 -1.22 0.36
N VAL A 130 -2.26 -1.34 -0.16
CA VAL A 130 -1.19 -0.39 0.08
C VAL A 130 -0.49 -0.06 -1.23
N VAL A 131 -0.26 1.23 -1.48
CA VAL A 131 0.72 1.69 -2.46
C VAL A 131 2.00 2.00 -1.71
N VAL A 132 3.11 1.50 -2.22
CA VAL A 132 4.43 1.76 -1.63
C VAL A 132 5.39 2.21 -2.72
N THR A 133 6.18 3.23 -2.45
CA THR A 133 7.29 3.69 -3.30
C THR A 133 8.58 3.70 -2.50
N SER A 134 9.67 3.23 -3.10
CA SER A 134 11.01 3.35 -2.51
C SER A 134 12.12 3.17 -3.54
N THR A 135 13.30 3.67 -3.17
CA THR A 135 14.61 3.38 -3.77
C THR A 135 15.40 2.32 -2.99
N ASP A 136 14.97 2.00 -1.75
CA ASP A 136 15.74 1.24 -0.78
C ASP A 136 15.00 -0.03 -0.37
N TRP A 137 15.21 -1.13 -1.12
CA TRP A 137 14.49 -2.39 -0.92
C TRP A 137 15.32 -3.48 -0.22
N ASP A 138 16.64 -3.40 -0.30
CA ASP A 138 17.54 -4.49 0.10
C ASP A 138 17.37 -4.88 1.57
N ASN A 139 17.33 -3.90 2.48
CA ASN A 139 17.12 -4.18 3.90
C ASN A 139 15.76 -4.85 4.17
N PHE A 140 14.71 -4.45 3.45
CA PHE A 140 13.41 -5.09 3.57
C PHE A 140 13.45 -6.54 3.10
N TYR A 141 14.03 -6.81 1.92
CA TYR A 141 14.15 -8.18 1.42
C TYR A 141 15.06 -9.05 2.27
N ASN A 142 16.18 -8.53 2.77
CA ASN A 142 17.09 -9.27 3.64
C ASN A 142 16.41 -9.70 4.95
N LEU A 143 15.60 -8.82 5.55
CA LEU A 143 14.91 -9.11 6.81
C LEU A 143 13.64 -9.92 6.63
N ARG A 144 12.89 -9.72 5.53
CA ARG A 144 11.56 -10.28 5.36
C ARG A 144 11.53 -11.51 4.46
N CYS A 145 12.45 -11.68 3.52
CA CYS A 145 12.66 -12.96 2.83
C CYS A 145 13.50 -13.96 3.65
N HIS A 146 13.69 -13.69 4.94
CA HIS A 146 14.44 -14.54 5.86
C HIS A 146 13.54 -15.66 6.41
N PRO A 147 14.01 -16.91 6.60
CA PRO A 147 13.23 -18.03 7.13
C PRO A 147 12.56 -17.78 8.50
N ASP A 148 13.16 -16.94 9.34
CA ASP A 148 12.61 -16.55 10.65
C ASP A 148 11.67 -15.33 10.60
N ALA A 149 11.32 -14.82 9.42
CA ALA A 149 10.26 -13.83 9.31
C ALA A 149 8.88 -14.49 9.49
N GLN A 150 7.89 -13.74 9.96
CA GLN A 150 6.52 -14.25 10.00
C GLN A 150 6.12 -14.69 8.58
N PRO A 151 5.51 -15.88 8.39
CA PRO A 151 5.23 -16.43 7.06
C PRO A 151 4.49 -15.48 6.12
N GLU A 152 3.49 -14.74 6.61
CA GLU A 152 2.72 -13.83 5.75
C GLU A 152 3.52 -12.62 5.25
N ILE A 153 4.39 -12.02 6.07
CA ILE A 153 5.25 -10.91 5.60
C ILE A 153 6.38 -11.42 4.71
N GLN A 154 6.82 -12.67 4.93
CA GLN A 154 7.79 -13.33 4.07
C GLN A 154 7.22 -13.58 2.67
N GLU A 155 6.02 -14.12 2.57
CA GLU A 155 5.32 -14.33 1.29
C GLU A 155 5.13 -12.99 0.55
N LEU A 156 4.73 -11.94 1.27
CA LEU A 156 4.63 -10.59 0.70
C LEU A 156 5.97 -10.09 0.18
N ALA A 157 7.05 -10.24 0.95
CA ALA A 157 8.38 -9.80 0.54
C ALA A 157 8.91 -10.56 -0.67
N HIS A 158 8.66 -11.88 -0.76
CA HIS A 158 8.97 -12.66 -1.95
C HIS A 158 8.16 -12.19 -3.15
N ALA A 159 6.84 -11.99 -3.01
CA ALA A 159 6.00 -11.50 -4.10
C ALA A 159 6.50 -10.14 -4.63
N MET A 160 6.82 -9.21 -3.73
CA MET A 160 7.38 -7.90 -4.08
C MET A 160 8.72 -8.04 -4.81
N ARG A 161 9.64 -8.87 -4.29
CA ARG A 161 10.97 -9.07 -4.90
C ARG A 161 10.87 -9.73 -6.27
N CYS A 162 10.03 -10.75 -6.42
CA CYS A 162 9.79 -11.42 -7.69
C CYS A 162 9.19 -10.45 -8.72
N ALA A 163 8.20 -9.64 -8.32
CA ALA A 163 7.59 -8.64 -9.19
C ALA A 163 8.63 -7.59 -9.64
N GLN A 164 9.49 -7.13 -8.73
CA GLN A 164 10.54 -6.17 -9.06
C GLN A 164 11.62 -6.77 -9.98
N ILE A 165 12.11 -7.98 -9.70
CA ILE A 165 13.10 -8.66 -10.56
C ILE A 165 12.54 -8.90 -11.96
N SER A 166 11.26 -9.27 -12.07
CA SER A 166 10.61 -9.53 -13.36
C SER A 166 10.28 -8.26 -14.15
N SER A 167 10.34 -7.09 -13.52
CA SER A 167 10.04 -5.81 -14.16
C SER A 167 11.26 -5.20 -14.81
N THR A 168 11.06 -4.59 -15.98
CA THR A 168 12.08 -3.80 -16.68
C THR A 168 11.82 -2.32 -16.40
N PRO A 169 12.72 -1.61 -15.68
CA PRO A 169 12.51 -0.20 -15.35
C PRO A 169 12.61 0.67 -16.59
N ARG A 170 11.79 1.72 -16.66
CA ARG A 170 11.91 2.76 -17.68
C ARG A 170 13.11 3.66 -17.37
N SER A 171 14.04 3.78 -18.31
CA SER A 171 15.12 4.76 -18.20
C SER A 171 14.55 6.18 -18.27
N LEU A 172 14.93 6.99 -17.29
CA LEU A 172 14.56 8.40 -17.20
C LEU A 172 15.82 9.27 -17.23
N GLN A 173 15.74 10.41 -17.91
CA GLN A 173 16.75 11.46 -17.86
C GLN A 173 16.50 12.40 -16.68
N VAL A 174 17.53 13.15 -16.30
CA VAL A 174 17.44 14.20 -15.26
C VAL A 174 16.29 15.15 -15.61
N GLY A 175 15.42 15.42 -14.62
CA GLY A 175 14.24 16.26 -14.79
C GLY A 175 12.98 15.52 -15.25
N GLU A 176 13.07 14.29 -15.75
CA GLU A 176 11.91 13.46 -16.08
C GLU A 176 11.30 12.82 -14.83
N TRP A 177 10.03 12.39 -14.93
CA TRP A 177 9.23 12.00 -13.77
C TRP A 177 8.87 10.52 -13.73
N HIS A 178 8.99 9.96 -12.53
CA HIS A 178 8.36 8.71 -12.11
C HIS A 178 6.93 9.00 -11.64
N LEU A 179 5.93 8.53 -12.40
CA LEU A 179 4.52 8.86 -12.21
C LEU A 179 3.65 7.59 -12.12
N PRO A 180 3.43 7.06 -10.92
CA PRO A 180 2.56 5.90 -10.72
C PRO A 180 1.14 6.12 -11.24
N TYR A 181 0.52 5.07 -11.80
CA TYR A 181 -0.83 5.10 -12.35
C TYR A 181 -1.07 6.10 -13.50
N VAL A 182 -0.02 6.51 -14.21
CA VAL A 182 -0.15 7.30 -15.46
C VAL A 182 0.35 6.43 -16.62
N SER A 183 -0.46 6.29 -17.66
CA SER A 183 -0.07 5.48 -18.83
C SER A 183 0.93 6.22 -19.73
N ALA A 184 1.64 5.49 -20.58
CA ALA A 184 2.51 6.08 -21.60
C ALA A 184 1.75 7.02 -22.57
N THR A 185 0.49 6.67 -22.90
CA THR A 185 -0.37 7.53 -23.73
C THR A 185 -0.72 8.83 -23.01
N GLU A 186 -1.04 8.78 -21.72
CA GLU A 186 -1.30 9.98 -20.93
C GLU A 186 -0.07 10.88 -20.80
N LEU A 187 1.13 10.31 -20.65
CA LEU A 187 2.40 11.05 -20.64
C LEU A 187 2.66 11.79 -21.95
N ALA A 188 2.27 11.22 -23.10
CA ALA A 188 2.47 11.84 -24.40
C ALA A 188 1.45 12.94 -24.70
N GLU A 189 0.20 12.78 -24.25
CA GLU A 189 -0.93 13.66 -24.60
C GLU A 189 -1.21 14.76 -23.59
N THR A 190 -0.66 14.65 -22.38
CA THR A 190 -1.03 15.51 -21.24
C THR A 190 0.21 16.23 -20.72
N PRO A 191 0.16 17.56 -20.48
CA PRO A 191 1.28 18.30 -19.91
C PRO A 191 1.75 17.68 -18.59
N VAL A 192 3.08 17.69 -18.37
CA VAL A 192 3.71 17.05 -17.22
C VAL A 192 3.09 17.48 -15.88
N GLU A 193 2.81 18.78 -15.72
CA GLU A 193 2.19 19.33 -14.52
C GLU A 193 0.83 18.66 -14.21
N ALA A 194 0.00 18.46 -15.24
CA ALA A 194 -1.28 17.79 -15.09
C ALA A 194 -1.11 16.29 -14.79
N THR A 195 -0.13 15.62 -15.41
CA THR A 195 0.14 14.19 -15.13
C THR A 195 0.63 13.94 -13.70
N ILE A 196 1.39 14.86 -13.11
CA ILE A 196 1.78 14.81 -11.69
C ILE A 196 0.53 14.83 -10.81
N LYS A 197 -0.36 15.81 -11.03
CA LYS A 197 -1.63 15.94 -10.28
C LYS A 197 -2.49 14.69 -10.40
N ILE A 198 -2.59 14.14 -11.61
CA ILE A 198 -3.31 12.89 -11.90
C ILE A 198 -2.72 11.72 -11.11
N SER A 199 -1.41 11.55 -11.16
CA SER A 199 -0.70 10.47 -10.45
C SER A 199 -0.94 10.53 -8.94
N VAL A 200 -0.80 11.72 -8.33
CA VAL A 200 -1.04 11.95 -6.90
C VAL A 200 -2.46 11.55 -6.51
N ALA A 201 -3.45 12.01 -7.29
CA ALA A 201 -4.86 11.74 -7.03
C ALA A 201 -5.18 10.25 -7.14
N ARG A 202 -4.58 9.54 -8.10
CA ARG A 202 -4.74 8.08 -8.25
C ARG A 202 -4.05 7.31 -7.12
N CYS A 203 -2.87 7.74 -6.66
CA CYS A 203 -2.23 7.19 -5.47
C CYS A 203 -3.07 7.42 -4.20
N CYS A 204 -3.67 8.60 -4.04
CA CYS A 204 -4.60 8.89 -2.94
C CYS A 204 -5.79 7.93 -2.93
N ARG A 205 -6.27 7.55 -4.12
CA ARG A 205 -7.36 6.59 -4.29
C ARG A 205 -6.98 5.15 -3.97
N VAL A 206 -5.75 4.83 -3.56
CA VAL A 206 -5.52 3.51 -2.93
C VAL A 206 -6.35 3.36 -1.64
N SER A 207 -6.68 4.49 -0.98
CA SER A 207 -7.69 4.52 0.09
C SER A 207 -9.15 4.47 -0.40
N TYR A 208 -9.37 4.76 -1.67
CA TYR A 208 -10.64 4.88 -2.36
C TYR A 208 -10.66 4.08 -3.65
N MET A 209 -10.12 2.85 -3.69
CA MET A 209 -10.28 2.05 -4.88
C MET A 209 -11.80 2.08 -5.11
N ASN A 210 -12.22 2.66 -6.22
CA ASN A 210 -13.62 2.62 -6.59
C ASN A 210 -13.78 1.16 -6.97
N HIS A 211 -13.99 0.29 -5.97
CA HIS A 211 -14.00 -1.16 -6.08
C HIS A 211 -15.30 -1.63 -6.78
N GLY A 212 -15.78 -0.81 -7.72
CA GLY A 212 -16.78 -1.08 -8.74
C GLY A 212 -16.29 -0.70 -10.15
N GLY A 213 -14.97 -0.57 -10.35
CA GLY A 213 -14.35 -0.48 -11.68
C GLY A 213 -14.45 0.87 -12.40
N LYS A 214 -15.04 1.91 -11.80
CA LYS A 214 -15.10 3.24 -12.41
C LYS A 214 -13.76 3.96 -12.25
N LEU A 215 -12.99 3.99 -13.35
CA LEU A 215 -11.80 4.83 -13.48
C LEU A 215 -12.20 6.30 -13.29
N SER A 216 -11.42 7.06 -12.51
CA SER A 216 -11.59 8.50 -12.43
C SER A 216 -11.19 9.16 -13.74
N THR A 217 -11.88 10.25 -14.06
CA THR A 217 -11.51 11.12 -15.16
C THR A 217 -10.32 12.01 -14.77
N LYS A 218 -9.55 12.48 -15.77
CA LYS A 218 -8.44 13.43 -15.55
C LYS A 218 -8.89 14.68 -14.76
N GLY A 219 -10.10 15.19 -15.03
CA GLY A 219 -10.68 16.33 -14.31
C GLY A 219 -10.97 16.03 -12.84
N GLU A 220 -11.59 14.88 -12.53
CA GLU A 220 -11.82 14.45 -11.14
C GLU A 220 -10.51 14.23 -10.38
N ASP A 221 -9.46 13.80 -11.06
CA ASP A 221 -8.12 13.63 -10.48
C ASP A 221 -7.50 14.99 -10.12
N ILE A 222 -7.52 15.96 -11.04
CA ILE A 222 -6.99 17.31 -10.78
C ILE A 222 -7.75 18.00 -9.64
N ILE A 223 -9.08 17.87 -9.60
CA ILE A 223 -9.91 18.43 -8.51
C ILE A 223 -9.52 17.80 -7.16
N LEU A 224 -9.29 16.48 -7.12
CA LEU A 224 -8.84 15.83 -5.89
C LEU A 224 -7.45 16.32 -5.49
N TYR A 225 -6.51 16.43 -6.43
CA TYR A 225 -5.17 16.96 -6.15
C TYR A 225 -5.23 18.33 -5.49
N ASN A 226 -5.96 19.28 -6.09
CA ASN A 226 -6.06 20.64 -5.56
C ASN A 226 -6.63 20.60 -4.13
N ARG A 227 -7.69 19.83 -3.89
CA ARG A 227 -8.25 19.66 -2.53
C ARG A 227 -7.23 19.12 -1.51
N LEU A 228 -6.32 18.24 -1.93
CA LEU A 228 -5.30 17.68 -1.04
C LEU A 228 -4.25 18.73 -0.65
N VAL A 229 -3.78 19.51 -1.62
CA VAL A 229 -2.75 20.54 -1.42
C VAL A 229 -3.32 21.77 -0.72
N ASP A 230 -4.54 22.18 -1.07
CA ASP A 230 -5.20 23.38 -0.52
C ASP A 230 -5.86 23.11 0.85
N ALA A 231 -5.83 21.87 1.34
CA ALA A 231 -6.31 21.55 2.68
C ALA A 231 -5.47 22.27 3.75
N ASN A 232 -6.06 22.53 4.92
CA ASN A 232 -5.35 23.10 6.06
C ASN A 232 -5.39 22.15 7.26
N PRO A 233 -4.29 21.45 7.60
CA PRO A 233 -3.02 21.41 6.86
C PRO A 233 -3.13 20.58 5.55
N PRO A 234 -2.19 20.77 4.60
CA PRO A 234 -2.14 19.99 3.37
C PRO A 234 -2.02 18.49 3.64
N HIS A 235 -2.74 17.67 2.87
CA HIS A 235 -2.65 16.22 2.96
C HIS A 235 -1.50 15.72 2.07
N MET A 236 -0.29 15.66 2.65
CA MET A 236 0.95 15.42 1.90
C MET A 236 1.24 13.97 1.55
N SER A 237 0.66 12.99 2.26
CA SER A 237 0.97 11.57 2.07
C SER A 237 0.82 11.08 0.62
N PRO A 238 -0.24 11.46 -0.14
CA PRO A 238 -0.37 11.06 -1.55
C PRO A 238 0.70 11.63 -2.48
N LEU A 239 1.38 12.72 -2.09
CA LEU A 239 2.42 13.39 -2.88
C LEU A 239 3.80 12.74 -2.71
N GLU A 240 3.92 11.73 -1.84
CA GLU A 240 5.19 11.05 -1.58
C GLU A 240 5.55 10.00 -2.64
N HIS A 241 4.67 9.71 -3.60
CA HIS A 241 4.84 8.58 -4.53
C HIS A 241 5.45 8.99 -5.87
N GLN A 242 5.25 10.26 -6.27
CA GLN A 242 5.78 10.83 -7.50
C GLN A 242 7.17 11.39 -7.22
N ALA A 243 8.09 11.21 -8.16
CA ALA A 243 9.43 11.78 -8.01
C ALA A 243 10.06 12.15 -9.35
N GLN A 244 10.80 13.26 -9.34
CA GLN A 244 11.61 13.71 -10.46
C GLN A 244 13.01 13.09 -10.37
N CYS A 245 13.56 12.66 -11.50
CA CYS A 245 14.94 12.17 -11.57
C CYS A 245 15.91 13.31 -11.21
N ALA A 246 16.70 13.12 -10.16
CA ALA A 246 17.67 14.10 -9.71
C ALA A 246 18.95 14.06 -10.56
N PRO A 247 19.74 15.15 -10.60
CA PRO A 247 21.08 15.16 -11.20
C PRO A 247 22.16 14.51 -10.32
N ASP A 248 21.84 14.19 -9.07
CA ASP A 248 22.77 13.68 -8.05
C ASP A 248 22.19 12.46 -7.31
N GLU A 249 22.94 11.92 -6.35
CA GLU A 249 22.52 10.77 -5.53
C GLU A 249 21.94 11.19 -4.17
N TRP A 250 21.66 12.48 -3.97
CA TRP A 250 21.23 13.00 -2.68
C TRP A 250 19.87 12.41 -2.27
N ARG A 251 19.62 12.38 -0.96
CA ARG A 251 18.36 11.90 -0.40
C ARG A 251 17.36 13.06 -0.25
N TYR A 252 16.29 13.01 -1.03
CA TYR A 252 15.17 13.96 -0.97
C TYR A 252 13.95 13.27 -0.36
N ALA A 253 13.62 13.64 0.88
CA ALA A 253 12.70 12.89 1.73
C ALA A 253 13.14 11.41 1.87
N ASN A 254 12.34 10.46 1.38
CA ASN A 254 12.65 9.03 1.51
C ASN A 254 13.46 8.45 0.36
N PHE A 255 13.73 9.21 -0.72
CA PHE A 255 14.32 8.66 -1.94
C PHE A 255 15.73 9.17 -2.18
N SER A 256 16.63 8.28 -2.59
CA SER A 256 17.98 8.64 -3.03
C SER A 256 17.99 8.88 -4.54
N GLY A 257 18.54 9.99 -5.02
CA GLY A 257 18.61 10.32 -6.45
C GLY A 257 17.27 10.61 -7.14
N TRP A 258 16.23 10.87 -6.35
CA TRP A 258 14.89 11.22 -6.83
C TRP A 258 14.27 12.28 -5.92
N ILE A 259 13.80 13.39 -6.49
CA ILE A 259 13.18 14.48 -5.75
C ILE A 259 11.67 14.20 -5.66
N SER A 260 11.15 13.90 -4.47
CA SER A 260 9.73 13.61 -4.30
C SER A 260 8.85 14.84 -4.56
N HIS A 261 7.64 14.65 -5.07
CA HIS A 261 6.69 15.76 -5.27
C HIS A 261 6.34 16.47 -3.96
N ARG A 262 6.22 15.70 -2.86
CA ARG A 262 6.12 16.25 -1.50
C ARG A 262 7.25 17.26 -1.20
N PHE A 263 8.49 16.90 -1.51
CA PHE A 263 9.65 17.78 -1.25
C PHE A 263 9.56 19.09 -2.05
N HIS A 264 9.10 19.05 -3.30
CA HIS A 264 8.87 20.26 -4.10
C HIS A 264 7.87 21.20 -3.41
N ILE A 265 6.70 20.69 -3.04
CA ILE A 265 5.64 21.48 -2.41
C ILE A 265 6.08 22.03 -1.05
N GLU A 266 6.71 21.21 -0.20
CA GLU A 266 7.22 21.69 1.10
C GLU A 266 8.28 22.78 0.90
N SER A 267 9.19 22.62 -0.05
CA SER A 267 10.22 23.62 -0.36
C SER A 267 9.63 24.95 -0.85
N GLU A 268 8.51 24.92 -1.58
CA GLU A 268 7.79 26.12 -2.00
C GLU A 268 7.09 26.81 -0.82
N LEU A 269 6.46 26.03 0.07
CA LEU A 269 5.81 26.56 1.27
C LEU A 269 6.80 27.21 2.22
N PHE A 270 7.99 26.62 2.43
CA PHE A 270 9.03 27.18 3.29
C PHE A 270 9.72 28.42 2.72
N LYS A 271 9.66 28.65 1.39
CA LYS A 271 10.13 29.91 0.79
C LYS A 271 9.15 31.07 1.01
N LEU A 272 7.90 30.77 1.34
CA LEU A 272 6.82 31.75 1.56
C LEU A 272 6.60 32.09 3.05
N SER A 273 7.27 31.37 3.96
CA SER A 273 7.27 31.61 5.42
C SER A 273 8.50 32.37 5.88
#